data_AF-A0A9E0VQS7-F1
#
_entry.id   AF-A0A9E0VQS7-F1
#
_cell.length_a   1.000
_cell.length_b   1.000
_cell.length_c   1.000
_cell.angle_alpha   90.00
_cell.angle_beta   90.00
_cell.angle_gamma   90.00
#
_symmetry.space_group_name_H-M   'P 1'
#
loop_
_entity.id
_entity.type
_entity.pdbx_description
1 polymer ?
#
loop_
_entity_poly.entity_id
_entity_poly.type
_entity_poly.pdbx_seq_one_letter_code
_entity_poly.pdbx_strand_id
1 'polypeptide(L)'
;MFVEPTIITPNASTRTQLTPSALQQENELFRGSGGISEGNRALGFKPAFYDMETGTPHTSKFANGLEAPMHVLDGLPNEVVESRLENGKVATVKPGVISGFVQSGHFYTREQAALATAQLIARTQMLSNPLQHNQLLAAWERFVVDQDYPTNLIRPVVEDSWRRCHQFELDPELRHAPIISDKSQLEYSHYLHSDLLSAARPILERAKEHLYRSDSLILLADAGGMILDVRADPHVITSAGNINLIEGGIWSEDVAGTNAIGTALAAAEPVQLYGAEHFCAGIKHWTCSADVIRDPHDGMILGAVDL
;
A
#
# COMPACT_ATOMS: atom_id res chain seq x y z
N MET A 1 -13.52 2.29 4.50
CA MET A 1 -14.29 1.84 5.68
C MET A 1 -13.28 1.40 6.73
N PHE A 2 -13.16 2.13 7.84
CA PHE A 2 -12.24 1.77 8.92
C PHE A 2 -12.74 0.45 9.51
N VAL A 3 -12.03 -0.65 9.25
CA VAL A 3 -12.22 -1.88 10.00
C VAL A 3 -11.65 -1.56 11.39
N GLU A 4 -12.53 -1.36 12.37
CA GLU A 4 -12.11 -1.32 13.77
C GLU A 4 -11.31 -2.60 14.04
N PRO A 5 -10.08 -2.51 14.57
CA PRO A 5 -9.31 -3.71 14.87
C PRO A 5 -10.09 -4.51 15.90
N THR A 6 -10.55 -5.69 15.48
CA THR A 6 -11.18 -6.67 16.34
C THR A 6 -10.26 -6.92 17.53
N ILE A 7 -10.77 -6.69 18.74
CA ILE A 7 -10.08 -7.05 19.98
C ILE A 7 -10.04 -8.58 20.02
N ILE A 8 -9.04 -9.17 19.37
CA ILE A 8 -8.72 -10.58 19.52
C ILE A 8 -7.80 -10.67 20.74
N THR A 9 -8.37 -11.17 21.83
CA THR A 9 -7.62 -11.55 23.03
C THR A 9 -6.60 -12.64 22.64
N PRO A 10 -5.30 -12.47 22.94
CA PRO A 10 -4.30 -13.50 22.71
C PRO A 10 -4.68 -14.80 23.43
N ASN A 11 -4.49 -15.92 22.75
CA ASN A 11 -4.83 -17.26 23.25
C ASN A 11 -4.11 -17.54 24.59
N ALA A 12 -4.85 -18.04 25.60
CA ALA A 12 -4.44 -18.12 27.00
C ALA A 12 -3.36 -19.19 27.34
N SER A 13 -2.65 -19.74 26.34
CA SER A 13 -2.03 -21.06 26.44
C SER A 13 -0.54 -21.10 26.78
N THR A 14 0.17 -19.97 26.85
CA THR A 14 1.56 -19.95 27.36
C THR A 14 1.81 -18.69 28.18
N ARG A 15 1.50 -18.76 29.48
CA ARG A 15 1.90 -17.75 30.48
C ARG A 15 3.38 -17.88 30.79
N THR A 16 4.23 -17.65 29.79
CA THR A 16 5.68 -17.61 29.99
C THR A 16 6.02 -16.31 30.71
N GLN A 17 6.82 -16.41 31.78
CA GLN A 17 7.25 -15.26 32.58
C GLN A 17 8.19 -14.39 31.73
N LEU A 18 7.91 -13.09 31.64
CA LEU A 18 8.72 -12.18 30.83
C LEU A 18 10.02 -11.84 31.57
N THR A 19 11.15 -12.20 30.95
CA THR A 19 12.50 -11.96 31.45
C THR A 19 13.34 -11.20 30.41
N PRO A 20 14.50 -10.65 30.77
CA PRO A 20 15.42 -10.05 29.80
C PRO A 20 15.81 -11.00 28.65
N SER A 21 15.99 -12.30 28.94
CA SER A 21 16.31 -13.30 27.91
C SER A 21 15.13 -13.60 26.99
N ALA A 22 13.91 -13.62 27.54
CA ALA A 22 12.69 -13.79 26.74
C ALA A 22 12.50 -12.61 25.78
N LEU A 23 12.73 -11.37 26.22
CA LEU A 23 12.71 -10.19 25.34
C LEU A 23 13.74 -10.28 24.22
N GLN A 24 14.93 -10.81 24.51
CA GLN A 24 15.96 -11.00 23.49
C GLN A 24 15.53 -12.04 22.45
N GLN A 25 14.95 -13.17 22.87
CA GLN A 25 14.40 -14.18 21.96
C GLN A 25 13.27 -13.64 21.10
N GLU A 26 12.37 -12.84 21.66
CA GLU A 26 11.34 -12.14 20.89
C GLU A 26 11.94 -11.19 19.85
N ASN A 27 12.98 -10.44 20.20
CA ASN A 27 13.66 -9.55 19.25
C ASN A 27 14.31 -10.34 18.10
N GLU A 28 14.81 -11.55 18.36
CA GLU A 28 15.33 -12.44 17.32
C GLU A 28 14.21 -12.98 16.44
N LEU A 29 13.09 -13.42 17.04
CA LEU A 29 11.93 -13.94 16.31
C LEU A 29 11.31 -12.90 15.37
N PHE A 30 11.20 -11.65 15.82
CA PHE A 30 10.60 -10.56 15.05
C PHE A 30 11.64 -9.72 14.26
N ARG A 31 12.88 -10.18 14.16
CA ARG A 31 13.94 -9.45 13.44
C ARG A 31 13.57 -9.23 11.98
N GLY A 32 13.77 -8.01 11.49
CA GLY A 32 13.41 -7.64 10.11
C GLY A 32 11.91 -7.44 9.87
N SER A 33 11.08 -7.55 10.91
CA SER A 33 9.66 -7.21 10.86
C SER A 33 9.39 -5.90 11.62
N GLY A 34 8.14 -5.41 11.56
CA GLY A 34 7.68 -4.35 12.45
C GLY A 34 7.58 -4.76 13.93
N GLY A 35 7.71 -6.05 14.29
CA GLY A 35 7.58 -6.52 15.67
C GLY A 35 8.72 -6.15 16.62
N ILE A 36 9.70 -5.35 16.18
CA ILE A 36 10.81 -4.81 16.99
C ILE A 36 10.87 -3.29 16.93
N SER A 37 11.41 -2.67 17.99
CA SER A 37 11.44 -1.20 18.13
C SER A 37 12.20 -0.48 17.00
N GLU A 38 13.21 -1.14 16.41
CA GLU A 38 13.96 -0.61 15.27
C GLU A 38 13.09 -0.50 14.01
N GLY A 39 12.26 -1.51 13.71
CA GLY A 39 11.45 -1.59 12.49
C GLY A 39 10.21 -0.69 12.49
N ASN A 40 9.83 -0.14 13.65
CA ASN A 40 8.52 0.51 13.83
C ASN A 40 8.54 1.95 14.32
N ARG A 41 9.72 2.48 14.67
CA ARG A 41 9.82 3.82 15.28
C ARG A 41 9.29 4.93 14.36
N ALA A 42 9.56 4.85 13.06
CA ALA A 42 9.11 5.86 12.09
C ALA A 42 7.57 5.88 11.92
N LEU A 43 6.89 4.81 12.31
CA LEU A 43 5.43 4.65 12.20
C LEU A 43 4.69 5.07 13.48
N GLY A 44 5.39 5.62 14.47
CA GLY A 44 4.76 6.16 15.69
C GLY A 44 4.40 5.11 16.75
N PHE A 45 4.78 3.85 16.57
CA PHE A 45 4.68 2.82 17.60
C PHE A 45 5.72 3.04 18.70
N LYS A 46 5.26 3.12 19.95
CA LYS A 46 6.10 3.25 21.14
C LYS A 46 6.21 1.91 21.86
N PRO A 47 7.42 1.40 22.17
CA PRO A 47 7.57 0.15 22.91
C PRO A 47 6.82 0.18 24.24
N ALA A 48 6.09 -0.88 24.55
CA ALA A 48 5.27 -0.97 25.74
C ALA A 48 5.12 -2.42 26.21
N PHE A 49 4.57 -2.56 27.40
CA PHE A 49 4.16 -3.81 28.01
C PHE A 49 2.68 -3.73 28.36
N TYR A 50 1.99 -4.86 28.38
CA TYR A 50 0.57 -4.90 28.72
C TYR A 50 0.35 -5.96 29.79
N ASP A 51 -0.21 -5.53 30.92
CA ASP A 51 -0.66 -6.45 31.96
C ASP A 51 -2.04 -6.98 31.58
N MET A 52 -2.09 -8.26 31.19
CA MET A 52 -3.31 -8.94 30.78
C MET A 52 -4.34 -9.09 31.91
N GLU A 53 -3.92 -9.00 33.18
CA GLU A 53 -4.82 -9.14 34.32
C GLU A 53 -5.55 -7.84 34.62
N THR A 54 -4.83 -6.71 34.58
CA THR A 54 -5.41 -5.39 34.85
C THR A 54 -5.90 -4.68 33.59
N GLY A 55 -5.49 -5.14 32.42
CA GLY A 55 -5.79 -4.50 31.13
C GLY A 55 -5.03 -3.19 30.92
N THR A 56 -3.90 -2.99 31.61
CA THR A 56 -3.19 -1.71 31.62
C THR A 56 -1.93 -1.77 30.76
N PRO A 57 -1.77 -0.85 29.79
CA PRO A 57 -0.51 -0.68 29.08
C PRO A 57 0.49 0.17 29.89
N HIS A 58 1.74 -0.25 29.90
CA HIS A 58 2.87 0.46 30.50
C HIS A 58 3.90 0.78 29.40
N THR A 59 4.14 2.06 29.10
CA THR A 59 5.18 2.44 28.13
C THR A 59 6.56 2.02 28.64
N SER A 60 7.43 1.60 27.73
CA SER A 60 8.77 1.18 28.10
C SER A 60 9.60 2.39 28.53
N LYS A 61 10.23 2.28 29.70
CA LYS A 61 11.01 3.36 30.31
C LYS A 61 12.33 2.83 30.84
N PHE A 62 13.36 3.67 30.79
CA PHE A 62 14.59 3.43 31.54
C PHE A 62 14.33 3.53 33.04
N ALA A 63 15.27 3.03 33.85
CA ALA A 63 15.17 3.08 35.32
C ALA A 63 15.02 4.51 35.89
N ASN A 64 15.45 5.54 35.15
CA ASN A 64 15.29 6.94 35.50
C ASN A 64 13.92 7.55 35.13
N GLY A 65 13.00 6.74 34.58
CA GLY A 65 11.65 7.13 34.20
C GLY A 65 11.52 7.78 32.82
N LEU A 66 12.63 8.02 32.09
CA LEU A 66 12.58 8.50 30.72
C LEU A 66 12.06 7.40 29.78
N GLU A 67 11.29 7.81 28.77
CA GLU A 67 10.80 6.91 27.72
C GLU A 67 11.97 6.22 27.02
N ALA A 68 11.89 4.89 26.95
CA ALA A 68 12.89 4.07 26.32
C ALA A 68 12.48 3.80 24.87
N PRO A 69 13.39 3.99 23.91
CA PRO A 69 13.05 3.83 22.50
C PRO A 69 13.20 2.36 22.05
N MET A 70 13.35 1.44 23.02
CA MET A 70 13.39 -0.01 22.90
C MET A 70 12.67 -0.65 24.11
N HIS A 71 12.29 -1.93 24.00
CA HIS A 71 11.77 -2.68 25.14
C HIS A 71 12.85 -2.88 26.23
N VAL A 72 12.68 -2.18 27.34
CA VAL A 72 13.43 -2.37 28.59
C VAL A 72 12.45 -2.54 29.75
N LEU A 73 12.79 -3.45 30.66
CA LEU A 73 11.97 -3.79 31.83
C LEU A 73 12.23 -2.86 33.02
N ASP A 74 13.40 -2.21 33.06
CA ASP A 74 13.91 -1.60 34.30
C ASP A 74 13.06 -0.44 34.84
N GLY A 75 12.37 0.28 33.97
CA GLY A 75 11.43 1.36 34.33
C GLY A 75 9.97 0.91 34.50
N LEU A 76 9.70 -0.39 34.53
CA LEU A 76 8.36 -0.90 34.84
C LEU A 76 7.97 -0.59 36.29
N PRO A 77 6.68 -0.32 36.55
CA PRO A 77 6.16 -0.14 37.90
C PRO A 77 6.38 -1.38 38.79
N ASN A 78 6.56 -1.16 40.09
CA ASN A 78 6.81 -2.27 41.03
C ASN A 78 5.62 -3.25 41.14
N GLU A 79 4.42 -2.83 40.79
CA GLU A 79 3.19 -3.66 40.76
C GLU A 79 3.23 -4.78 39.71
N VAL A 80 4.00 -4.61 38.63
CA VAL A 80 4.18 -5.63 37.59
C VAL A 80 5.53 -6.35 37.69
N VAL A 81 6.50 -5.78 38.42
CA VAL A 81 7.82 -6.39 38.65
C VAL A 81 7.72 -7.43 39.76
N GLU A 82 8.13 -8.66 39.47
CA GLU A 82 8.10 -9.75 40.45
C GLU A 82 9.42 -9.86 41.21
N SER A 83 10.55 -9.70 40.52
CA SER A 83 11.87 -9.72 41.17
C SER A 83 12.90 -8.84 40.47
N ARG A 84 13.89 -8.37 41.25
CA ARG A 84 15.05 -7.61 40.77
C ARG A 84 16.35 -8.30 41.18
N LEU A 85 17.36 -8.15 40.35
CA LEU A 85 18.74 -8.54 40.67
C LEU A 85 19.34 -7.56 41.69
N GLU A 86 20.44 -7.95 42.33
CA GLU A 86 21.16 -7.11 43.32
C GLU A 86 21.60 -5.75 42.75
N ASN A 87 21.83 -5.67 41.44
CA ASN A 87 22.19 -4.44 40.74
C ASN A 87 20.98 -3.53 40.40
N GLY A 88 19.78 -3.88 40.87
CA GLY A 88 18.54 -3.11 40.67
C GLY A 88 17.79 -3.38 39.37
N LYS A 89 18.37 -4.16 38.44
CA LYS A 89 17.71 -4.53 37.19
C LYS A 89 16.56 -5.50 37.41
N VAL A 90 15.52 -5.43 36.58
CA VAL A 90 14.40 -6.37 36.64
C VAL A 90 14.86 -7.74 36.16
N ALA A 91 14.66 -8.76 37.01
CA ALA A 91 14.97 -10.15 36.68
C ALA A 91 13.76 -10.84 36.05
N THR A 92 12.59 -10.68 36.67
CA THR A 92 11.33 -11.26 36.20
C THR A 92 10.16 -10.30 36.40
N VAL A 93 9.17 -10.42 35.53
CA VAL A 93 7.90 -9.70 35.57
C VAL A 93 6.77 -10.70 35.83
N LYS A 94 5.69 -10.22 36.46
CA LYS A 94 4.48 -11.00 36.73
C LYS A 94 4.02 -11.79 35.49
N PRO A 95 3.63 -13.07 35.66
CA PRO A 95 3.05 -13.85 34.58
C PRO A 95 1.82 -13.15 33.97
N GLY A 96 1.73 -13.11 32.64
CA GLY A 96 0.65 -12.42 31.93
C GLY A 96 0.99 -10.99 31.51
N VAL A 97 2.17 -10.46 31.85
CA VAL A 97 2.68 -9.25 31.21
C VAL A 97 3.33 -9.62 29.88
N ILE A 98 2.86 -9.01 28.79
CA ILE A 98 3.36 -9.24 27.43
C ILE A 98 4.04 -8.00 26.86
N SER A 99 5.00 -8.19 25.95
CA SER A 99 5.64 -7.10 25.23
C SER A 99 4.87 -6.73 23.96
N GLY A 100 4.88 -5.44 23.61
CA GLY A 100 4.19 -4.93 22.44
C GLY A 100 4.42 -3.44 22.25
N PHE A 101 3.45 -2.72 21.70
CA PHE A 101 3.59 -1.32 21.35
C PHE A 101 2.31 -0.56 21.65
N VAL A 102 2.44 0.73 21.99
CA VAL A 102 1.32 1.67 22.02
C VAL A 102 1.41 2.61 20.82
N GLN A 103 0.30 2.76 20.10
CA GLN A 103 0.14 3.74 19.02
C GLN A 103 -1.25 4.36 19.15
N SER A 104 -1.34 5.69 19.11
CA SER A 104 -2.63 6.42 19.22
C SER A 104 -3.51 5.97 20.40
N GLY A 105 -2.90 5.67 21.55
CA GLY A 105 -3.61 5.24 22.77
C GLY A 105 -4.01 3.77 22.85
N HIS A 106 -3.74 2.97 21.81
CA HIS A 106 -4.08 1.54 21.78
C HIS A 106 -2.84 0.66 21.88
N PHE A 107 -2.96 -0.48 22.58
CA PHE A 107 -1.89 -1.48 22.66
C PHE A 107 -1.99 -2.48 21.49
N TYR A 108 -0.84 -2.82 20.93
CA TYR A 108 -0.65 -3.79 19.87
C TYR A 108 0.38 -4.83 20.32
N THR A 109 0.09 -6.11 20.16
CA THR A 109 1.12 -7.14 20.31
C THR A 109 2.22 -6.96 19.26
N ARG A 110 3.38 -7.60 19.46
CA ARG A 110 4.46 -7.56 18.45
C ARG A 110 4.01 -8.08 17.07
N GLU A 111 3.19 -9.12 17.05
CA GLU A 111 2.62 -9.67 15.81
C GLU A 111 1.66 -8.69 15.14
N GLN A 112 0.75 -8.07 15.91
CA GLN A 112 -0.15 -7.04 15.39
C GLN A 112 0.62 -5.82 14.86
N ALA A 113 1.68 -5.41 15.56
CA ALA A 113 2.55 -4.33 15.12
C ALA A 113 3.34 -4.69 13.86
N ALA A 114 3.80 -5.94 13.73
CA ALA A 114 4.43 -6.44 12.50
C ALA A 114 3.46 -6.44 11.32
N LEU A 115 2.23 -6.93 11.52
CA LEU A 115 1.19 -6.95 10.49
C LEU A 115 0.77 -5.54 10.07
N ALA A 116 0.51 -4.65 11.03
CA ALA A 116 0.15 -3.26 10.76
C ALA A 116 1.26 -2.55 9.98
N THR A 117 2.52 -2.79 10.33
CA THR A 117 3.68 -2.24 9.61
C THR A 117 3.80 -2.79 8.21
N ALA A 118 3.63 -4.11 8.01
CA ALA A 118 3.63 -4.69 6.68
C ALA A 118 2.52 -4.08 5.81
N GLN A 119 1.32 -3.89 6.36
CA GLN A 119 0.20 -3.23 5.67
C GLN A 119 0.48 -1.75 5.36
N LEU A 120 1.10 -1.02 6.28
CA LEU A 120 1.48 0.39 6.11
C LEU A 120 2.58 0.56 5.06
N ILE A 121 3.60 -0.30 5.09
CA ILE A 121 4.67 -0.33 4.08
C ILE A 121 4.07 -0.65 2.72
N ALA A 122 3.23 -1.68 2.63
CA ALA A 122 2.53 -2.02 1.39
C ALA A 122 1.73 -0.83 0.85
N ARG A 123 0.92 -0.15 1.70
CA ARG A 123 0.19 1.06 1.31
C ARG A 123 1.09 2.21 0.86
N THR A 124 2.22 2.41 1.54
CA THR A 124 3.17 3.47 1.17
C THR A 124 3.90 3.13 -0.13
N GLN A 125 4.10 1.85 -0.42
CA GLN A 125 4.57 1.36 -1.72
C GLN A 125 3.50 1.43 -2.82
N MET A 126 2.23 1.68 -2.51
CA MET A 126 1.16 1.90 -3.50
C MET A 126 0.95 3.37 -3.84
N LEU A 127 1.24 4.29 -2.92
CA LEU A 127 0.99 5.72 -3.07
C LEU A 127 2.21 6.48 -3.61
N SER A 128 1.98 7.40 -4.53
CA SER A 128 3.03 8.26 -5.09
C SER A 128 3.46 9.35 -4.11
N ASN A 129 4.70 9.83 -4.24
CA ASN A 129 5.19 11.00 -3.49
C ASN A 129 5.57 12.15 -4.44
N PRO A 130 4.68 13.15 -4.64
CA PRO A 130 4.93 14.26 -5.57
C PRO A 130 6.16 15.12 -5.23
N LEU A 131 6.61 15.12 -3.96
CA LEU A 131 7.76 15.93 -3.53
C LEU A 131 9.10 15.47 -4.12
N GLN A 132 9.15 14.26 -4.68
CA GLN A 132 10.36 13.68 -5.29
C GLN A 132 10.35 13.73 -6.82
N HIS A 133 9.40 14.45 -7.44
CA HIS A 133 9.17 14.43 -8.89
C HIS A 133 10.46 14.58 -9.72
N ASN A 134 11.30 15.59 -9.44
CA ASN A 134 12.52 15.84 -10.22
C ASN A 134 13.56 14.71 -10.08
N GLN A 135 13.68 14.12 -8.89
CA GLN A 135 14.61 13.02 -8.65
C GLN A 135 14.13 11.74 -9.35
N LEU A 136 12.82 11.52 -9.33
CA LEU A 136 12.18 10.38 -10.00
C LEU A 136 12.25 10.50 -11.52
N LEU A 137 12.08 11.72 -12.06
CA LEU A 137 12.27 11.98 -13.48
C LEU A 137 13.71 11.69 -13.92
N ALA A 138 14.70 12.16 -13.16
CA ALA A 138 16.11 11.86 -13.45
C ALA A 138 16.42 10.34 -13.35
N ALA A 139 15.78 9.62 -12.42
CA ALA A 139 15.92 8.18 -12.32
C ALA A 139 15.26 7.46 -13.52
N TRP A 140 14.08 7.90 -13.93
CA TRP A 140 13.40 7.41 -15.13
C TRP A 140 14.21 7.67 -16.41
N GLU A 141 14.75 8.88 -16.59
CA GLU A 141 15.60 9.22 -17.75
C GLU A 141 16.80 8.29 -17.84
N ARG A 142 17.48 8.05 -16.71
CA ARG A 142 18.62 7.11 -16.63
C ARG A 142 18.21 5.67 -16.90
N PHE A 143 17.07 5.23 -16.36
CA PHE A 143 16.49 3.92 -16.61
C PHE A 143 16.27 3.67 -18.11
N VAL A 144 15.64 4.63 -18.81
CA VAL A 144 15.26 4.51 -20.22
C VAL A 144 16.47 4.43 -21.16
N VAL A 145 17.62 4.98 -20.77
CA VAL A 145 18.86 4.93 -21.57
C VAL A 145 19.88 3.91 -21.04
N ASP A 146 19.43 2.89 -20.30
CA ASP A 146 20.25 1.81 -19.75
C ASP A 146 21.44 2.30 -18.88
N GLN A 147 21.26 3.40 -18.16
CA GLN A 147 22.25 3.91 -17.20
C GLN A 147 21.89 3.51 -15.78
N ASP A 148 22.91 3.36 -14.91
CA ASP A 148 22.70 3.14 -13.48
C ASP A 148 21.78 4.22 -12.90
N TYR A 149 20.82 3.85 -12.05
CA TYR A 149 19.88 4.76 -11.41
C TYR A 149 19.72 4.41 -9.91
N PRO A 150 19.31 5.36 -9.05
CA PRO A 150 19.12 5.12 -7.63
C PRO A 150 17.84 4.29 -7.37
N THR A 151 17.99 2.98 -7.19
CA THR A 151 16.87 2.04 -6.96
C THR A 151 16.08 2.35 -5.69
N ASN A 152 16.70 2.95 -4.68
CA ASN A 152 16.04 3.30 -3.42
C ASN A 152 15.01 4.45 -3.54
N LEU A 153 14.97 5.16 -4.67
CA LEU A 153 13.99 6.22 -4.94
C LEU A 153 12.75 5.72 -5.67
N ILE A 154 12.81 4.53 -6.28
CA ILE A 154 11.74 3.99 -7.12
C ILE A 154 11.00 2.94 -6.30
N ARG A 155 9.67 3.01 -6.29
CA ARG A 155 8.85 1.98 -5.63
C ARG A 155 8.98 0.67 -6.41
N PRO A 156 9.06 -0.50 -5.74
CA PRO A 156 9.24 -1.79 -6.43
C PRO A 156 8.20 -2.04 -7.53
N VAL A 157 6.92 -1.75 -7.28
CA VAL A 157 5.84 -1.92 -8.28
C VAL A 157 6.06 -1.10 -9.55
N VAL A 158 6.65 0.10 -9.42
CA VAL A 158 6.97 0.99 -10.55
C VAL A 158 8.20 0.49 -11.28
N GLU A 159 9.25 0.10 -10.55
CA GLU A 159 10.46 -0.45 -11.16
C GLU A 159 10.16 -1.75 -11.93
N ASP A 160 9.34 -2.64 -11.37
CA ASP A 160 8.92 -3.86 -12.03
C ASP A 160 8.13 -3.57 -13.31
N SER A 161 7.24 -2.57 -13.27
CA SER A 161 6.51 -2.11 -14.45
C SER A 161 7.44 -1.51 -15.50
N TRP A 162 8.38 -0.65 -15.12
CA TRP A 162 9.37 -0.08 -16.03
C TRP A 162 10.21 -1.17 -16.70
N ARG A 163 10.61 -2.22 -15.95
CA ARG A 163 11.33 -3.37 -16.49
C ARG A 163 10.51 -4.13 -17.53
N ARG A 164 9.22 -4.35 -17.28
CA ARG A 164 8.31 -4.96 -18.28
C ARG A 164 8.18 -4.08 -19.52
N CYS A 165 7.94 -2.78 -19.35
CA CYS A 165 7.86 -1.81 -20.45
C CYS A 165 9.13 -1.78 -21.31
N HIS A 166 10.30 -1.83 -20.66
CA HIS A 166 11.59 -1.90 -21.34
C HIS A 166 11.75 -3.20 -22.14
N GLN A 167 11.30 -4.34 -21.60
CA GLN A 167 11.30 -5.62 -22.32
C GLN A 167 10.37 -5.62 -23.54
N PHE A 168 9.31 -4.81 -23.51
CA PHE A 168 8.41 -4.60 -24.65
C PHE A 168 8.96 -3.61 -25.69
N GLU A 169 10.15 -3.04 -25.46
CA GLU A 169 10.79 -2.04 -26.34
C GLU A 169 9.87 -0.84 -26.63
N LEU A 170 9.09 -0.42 -25.62
CA LEU A 170 8.15 0.67 -25.78
C LEU A 170 8.84 2.01 -26.00
N ASP A 171 8.31 2.80 -26.93
CA ASP A 171 8.74 4.18 -27.14
C ASP A 171 8.33 5.06 -25.93
N PRO A 172 9.29 5.54 -25.13
CA PRO A 172 9.00 6.39 -23.97
C PRO A 172 8.38 7.74 -24.38
N GLU A 173 8.52 8.16 -25.65
CA GLU A 173 7.93 9.38 -26.18
C GLU A 173 6.47 9.20 -26.66
N LEU A 174 5.89 8.00 -26.56
CA LEU A 174 4.51 7.73 -26.91
C LEU A 174 3.56 8.74 -26.23
N ARG A 175 2.73 9.39 -27.04
CA ARG A 175 1.85 10.50 -26.60
C ARG A 175 0.40 10.08 -26.39
N HIS A 176 -0.02 8.96 -26.93
CA HIS A 176 -1.37 8.43 -26.80
C HIS A 176 -1.35 6.91 -26.85
N ALA A 177 -2.23 6.26 -26.09
CA ALA A 177 -2.42 4.82 -26.14
C ALA A 177 -3.03 4.40 -27.49
N PRO A 178 -2.83 3.15 -27.96
CA PRO A 178 -3.63 2.61 -29.07
C PRO A 178 -5.13 2.59 -28.73
N ILE A 179 -5.98 2.57 -29.77
CA ILE A 179 -7.44 2.58 -29.61
C ILE A 179 -8.11 1.64 -30.61
N ILE A 180 -9.11 0.89 -30.16
CA ILE A 180 -10.06 0.21 -31.04
C ILE A 180 -11.10 1.22 -31.49
N SER A 181 -10.92 1.78 -32.69
CA SER A 181 -11.89 2.73 -33.27
C SER A 181 -13.03 2.05 -34.02
N ASP A 182 -12.95 0.73 -34.27
CA ASP A 182 -14.00 0.00 -34.96
C ASP A 182 -15.20 -0.24 -34.04
N LYS A 183 -16.35 0.33 -34.42
CA LYS A 183 -17.56 0.29 -33.59
C LYS A 183 -18.05 -1.14 -33.38
N SER A 184 -17.93 -2.01 -34.38
CA SER A 184 -18.38 -3.40 -34.27
C SER A 184 -17.55 -4.20 -33.26
N GLN A 185 -16.23 -3.95 -33.20
CA GLN A 185 -15.37 -4.53 -32.17
C GLN A 185 -15.69 -4.00 -30.77
N LEU A 186 -15.97 -2.71 -30.62
CA LEU A 186 -16.39 -2.13 -29.33
C LEU A 186 -17.74 -2.71 -28.86
N GLU A 187 -18.74 -2.76 -29.74
CA GLU A 187 -20.04 -3.36 -29.45
C GLU A 187 -19.90 -4.84 -29.05
N TYR A 188 -19.01 -5.58 -29.73
CA TYR A 188 -18.70 -6.96 -29.37
C TYR A 188 -18.02 -7.07 -28.00
N SER A 189 -17.07 -6.19 -27.67
CA SER A 189 -16.47 -6.18 -26.33
C SER A 189 -17.49 -5.84 -25.24
N HIS A 190 -18.37 -4.87 -25.48
CA HIS A 190 -19.44 -4.54 -24.53
C HIS A 190 -20.39 -5.72 -24.31
N TYR A 191 -20.66 -6.51 -25.35
CA TYR A 191 -21.42 -7.75 -25.22
C TYR A 191 -20.67 -8.80 -24.38
N LEU A 192 -19.37 -9.01 -24.63
CA LEU A 192 -18.57 -9.96 -23.86
C LEU A 192 -18.47 -9.60 -22.37
N HIS A 193 -18.41 -8.30 -22.07
CA HIS A 193 -18.24 -7.77 -20.71
C HIS A 193 -19.54 -7.21 -20.11
N SER A 194 -20.71 -7.66 -20.58
CA SER A 194 -22.00 -7.08 -20.20
C SER A 194 -22.27 -7.16 -18.70
N ASP A 195 -21.83 -8.24 -18.05
CA ASP A 195 -22.04 -8.46 -16.61
C ASP A 195 -21.20 -7.50 -15.77
N LEU A 196 -19.93 -7.32 -16.13
CA LEU A 196 -19.03 -6.34 -15.51
C LEU A 196 -19.57 -4.92 -15.67
N LEU A 197 -19.96 -4.55 -16.91
CA LEU A 197 -20.56 -3.26 -17.21
C LEU A 197 -21.85 -3.02 -16.42
N SER A 198 -22.72 -4.03 -16.33
CA SER A 198 -23.97 -3.96 -15.58
C SER A 198 -23.71 -3.76 -14.08
N ALA A 199 -22.76 -4.49 -13.51
CA ALA A 199 -22.39 -4.39 -12.10
C ALA A 199 -21.72 -3.05 -11.76
N ALA A 200 -20.85 -2.53 -12.64
CA ALA A 200 -20.11 -1.29 -12.42
C ALA A 200 -20.98 -0.03 -12.62
N ARG A 201 -21.96 -0.08 -13.53
CA ARG A 201 -22.81 1.08 -13.90
C ARG A 201 -23.33 1.90 -12.72
N PRO A 202 -24.02 1.34 -11.70
CA PRO A 202 -24.53 2.16 -10.60
C PRO A 202 -23.43 2.87 -9.81
N ILE A 203 -22.22 2.29 -9.73
CA ILE A 203 -21.06 2.88 -9.04
C ILE A 203 -20.49 4.03 -9.86
N LEU A 204 -20.30 3.81 -11.17
CA LEU A 204 -19.79 4.84 -12.09
C LEU A 204 -20.73 6.05 -12.19
N GLU A 205 -22.06 5.82 -12.24
CA GLU A 205 -23.04 6.92 -12.24
C GLU A 205 -22.99 7.73 -10.95
N ARG A 206 -22.85 7.07 -9.80
CA ARG A 206 -22.70 7.76 -8.51
C ARG A 206 -21.36 8.50 -8.40
N ALA A 207 -20.28 7.93 -8.93
CA ALA A 207 -18.97 8.58 -8.97
C ALA A 207 -19.03 9.85 -9.82
N LYS A 208 -19.72 9.83 -10.97
CA LYS A 208 -19.92 10.98 -11.85
C LYS A 208 -20.47 12.21 -11.13
N GLU A 209 -21.38 12.03 -10.17
CA GLU A 209 -21.93 13.13 -9.37
C GLU A 209 -20.85 13.86 -8.55
N HIS A 210 -19.78 13.15 -8.16
CA HIS A 210 -18.66 13.68 -7.37
C HIS A 210 -17.51 14.22 -8.23
N LEU A 211 -17.45 13.86 -9.52
CA LEU A 211 -16.44 14.34 -10.46
C LEU A 211 -16.70 15.77 -10.95
N TYR A 212 -17.90 16.31 -10.74
CA TYR A 212 -18.23 17.64 -11.23
C TYR A 212 -17.35 18.72 -10.57
N ARG A 213 -16.56 19.42 -11.38
CA ARG A 213 -15.59 20.46 -10.98
C ARG A 213 -14.42 19.91 -10.18
N SER A 214 -14.04 18.65 -10.40
CA SER A 214 -12.86 18.03 -9.79
C SER A 214 -11.65 17.95 -10.72
N ASP A 215 -11.82 18.27 -12.01
CA ASP A 215 -10.80 18.02 -13.04
C ASP A 215 -10.33 16.55 -13.05
N SER A 216 -11.27 15.61 -12.90
CA SER A 216 -10.97 14.17 -12.84
C SER A 216 -11.95 13.36 -13.69
N LEU A 217 -11.59 12.09 -13.91
CA LEU A 217 -12.42 11.12 -14.61
C LEU A 217 -12.29 9.76 -13.93
N ILE A 218 -13.27 8.89 -14.11
CA ILE A 218 -13.22 7.51 -13.66
C ILE A 218 -13.47 6.59 -14.86
N LEU A 219 -12.69 5.52 -14.93
CA LEU A 219 -12.64 4.58 -16.04
C LEU A 219 -12.98 3.18 -15.53
N LEU A 220 -13.61 2.39 -16.40
CA LEU A 220 -13.70 0.95 -16.26
C LEU A 220 -12.95 0.32 -17.43
N ALA A 221 -12.02 -0.57 -17.13
CA ALA A 221 -11.29 -1.35 -18.13
C ALA A 221 -11.54 -2.84 -17.95
N ASP A 222 -11.46 -3.61 -19.04
CA ASP A 222 -11.44 -5.07 -18.99
C ASP A 222 -10.10 -5.62 -18.49
N ALA A 223 -10.02 -6.95 -18.32
CA ALA A 223 -8.79 -7.62 -17.88
C ALA A 223 -7.62 -7.49 -18.87
N GLY A 224 -7.88 -7.12 -20.13
CA GLY A 224 -6.87 -6.81 -21.13
C GLY A 224 -6.43 -5.34 -21.12
N GLY A 225 -6.98 -4.51 -20.23
CA GLY A 225 -6.66 -3.10 -20.12
C GLY A 225 -7.38 -2.21 -21.14
N MET A 226 -8.37 -2.71 -21.86
CA MET A 226 -9.19 -1.88 -22.75
C MET A 226 -10.28 -1.17 -21.97
N ILE A 227 -10.40 0.14 -22.15
CA ILE A 227 -11.43 0.97 -21.52
C ILE A 227 -12.81 0.65 -22.13
N LEU A 228 -13.77 0.33 -21.25
CA LEU A 228 -15.15 -0.04 -21.58
C LEU A 228 -16.19 1.06 -21.26
N ASP A 229 -15.97 1.90 -20.24
CA ASP A 229 -16.85 3.03 -19.88
C ASP A 229 -15.99 4.14 -19.24
N VAL A 230 -16.34 5.39 -19.51
CA VAL A 230 -15.65 6.58 -18.99
C VAL A 230 -16.65 7.60 -18.49
N ARG A 231 -16.48 8.05 -17.24
CA ARG A 231 -17.21 9.21 -16.68
C ARG A 231 -16.22 10.29 -16.30
N ALA A 232 -16.38 11.47 -16.87
CA ALA A 232 -15.42 12.55 -16.72
C ALA A 232 -16.09 13.88 -16.35
N ASP A 233 -15.35 14.72 -15.63
CA ASP A 233 -15.60 16.16 -15.61
C ASP A 233 -15.50 16.70 -17.06
N PRO A 234 -16.47 17.49 -17.56
CA PRO A 234 -16.38 18.14 -18.86
C PRO A 234 -15.06 18.86 -19.16
N HIS A 235 -14.37 19.39 -18.14
CA HIS A 235 -13.11 20.13 -18.32
C HIS A 235 -11.94 19.24 -18.78
N VAL A 236 -11.98 17.94 -18.45
CA VAL A 236 -10.87 17.02 -18.78
C VAL A 236 -11.13 16.12 -19.98
N ILE A 237 -12.33 16.17 -20.58
CA ILE A 237 -12.69 15.34 -21.74
C ILE A 237 -11.70 15.55 -22.90
N THR A 238 -11.34 16.80 -23.20
CA THR A 238 -10.42 17.12 -24.29
C THR A 238 -9.01 16.59 -24.02
N SER A 239 -8.48 16.78 -22.81
CA SER A 239 -7.15 16.28 -22.45
C SER A 239 -7.11 14.75 -22.41
N ALA A 240 -8.16 14.10 -21.92
CA ALA A 240 -8.31 12.65 -21.91
C ALA A 240 -8.36 12.08 -23.34
N GLY A 241 -9.16 12.71 -24.22
CA GLY A 241 -9.26 12.34 -25.63
C GLY A 241 -7.95 12.45 -26.39
N ASN A 242 -7.11 13.46 -26.09
CA ASN A 242 -5.82 13.64 -26.75
C ASN A 242 -4.83 12.47 -26.52
N ILE A 243 -5.03 11.70 -25.46
CA ILE A 243 -4.16 10.57 -25.10
C ILE A 243 -4.86 9.21 -25.19
N ASN A 244 -6.11 9.19 -25.67
CA ASN A 244 -6.98 8.02 -25.72
C ASN A 244 -7.36 7.41 -24.35
N LEU A 245 -7.53 8.24 -23.31
CA LEU A 245 -8.28 7.87 -22.09
C LEU A 245 -9.80 7.96 -22.35
N ILE A 246 -10.25 7.19 -23.33
CA ILE A 246 -11.66 7.11 -23.79
C ILE A 246 -12.02 5.65 -24.06
N GLU A 247 -13.31 5.35 -24.21
CA GLU A 247 -13.77 4.00 -24.58
C GLU A 247 -13.01 3.48 -25.81
N GLY A 248 -12.56 2.23 -25.71
CA GLY A 248 -11.72 1.56 -26.71
C GLY A 248 -10.22 1.79 -26.58
N GLY A 249 -9.76 2.73 -25.75
CA GLY A 249 -8.35 2.95 -25.47
C GLY A 249 -7.73 1.73 -24.77
N ILE A 250 -6.55 1.29 -25.22
CA ILE A 250 -5.86 0.11 -24.70
C ILE A 250 -4.70 0.54 -23.81
N TRP A 251 -4.85 0.31 -22.51
CA TRP A 251 -3.93 0.77 -21.46
C TRP A 251 -3.19 -0.37 -20.76
N SER A 252 -3.01 -1.51 -21.43
CA SER A 252 -2.08 -2.53 -20.95
C SER A 252 -0.63 -2.03 -21.04
N GLU A 253 0.23 -2.51 -20.12
CA GLU A 253 1.61 -2.02 -20.01
C GLU A 253 2.43 -2.26 -21.28
N ASP A 254 2.13 -3.32 -22.05
CA ASP A 254 2.83 -3.72 -23.26
C ASP A 254 2.60 -2.81 -24.46
N VAL A 255 1.61 -1.92 -24.40
CA VAL A 255 1.31 -0.98 -25.49
C VAL A 255 1.25 0.48 -25.05
N ALA A 256 0.92 0.75 -23.79
CA ALA A 256 0.77 2.10 -23.25
C ALA A 256 1.84 2.44 -22.19
N GLY A 257 2.72 1.49 -21.85
CA GLY A 257 3.74 1.65 -20.81
C GLY A 257 3.14 1.67 -19.40
N THR A 258 3.97 1.97 -18.41
CA THR A 258 3.53 2.09 -17.00
C THR A 258 2.44 3.15 -16.86
N ASN A 259 1.25 2.68 -16.50
CA ASN A 259 0.03 3.45 -16.25
C ASN A 259 -0.82 2.70 -15.21
N ALA A 260 -1.79 3.37 -14.57
CA ALA A 260 -2.44 2.76 -13.40
C ALA A 260 -3.27 1.52 -13.77
N ILE A 261 -4.01 1.54 -14.89
CA ILE A 261 -4.79 0.40 -15.39
C ILE A 261 -3.89 -0.82 -15.59
N GLY A 262 -2.90 -0.71 -16.49
CA GLY A 262 -2.02 -1.82 -16.85
C GLY A 262 -1.19 -2.31 -15.65
N THR A 263 -0.72 -1.39 -14.81
CA THR A 263 0.12 -1.75 -13.65
C THR A 263 -0.69 -2.44 -12.57
N ALA A 264 -1.93 -1.99 -12.30
CA ALA A 264 -2.82 -2.68 -11.35
C ALA A 264 -3.15 -4.10 -11.83
N LEU A 265 -3.46 -4.26 -13.12
CA LEU A 265 -3.73 -5.57 -13.73
C LEU A 265 -2.51 -6.51 -13.65
N ALA A 266 -1.32 -6.02 -13.99
CA ALA A 266 -0.09 -6.81 -13.97
C ALA A 266 0.36 -7.16 -12.54
N ALA A 267 0.23 -6.23 -11.60
CA ALA A 267 0.57 -6.44 -10.18
C ALA A 267 -0.52 -7.21 -9.43
N ALA A 268 -1.73 -7.29 -9.98
CA ALA A 268 -2.92 -7.83 -9.31
C ALA A 268 -3.26 -7.13 -7.99
N GLU A 269 -2.88 -5.85 -7.86
CA GLU A 269 -2.96 -5.04 -6.64
C GLU A 269 -3.31 -3.58 -6.97
N PRO A 270 -3.91 -2.82 -6.04
CA PRO A 270 -4.16 -1.39 -6.23
C PRO A 270 -2.86 -0.61 -6.35
N VAL A 271 -2.85 0.38 -7.24
CA VAL A 271 -1.71 1.26 -7.47
C VAL A 271 -2.16 2.70 -7.64
N GLN A 272 -1.33 3.65 -7.21
CA GLN A 272 -1.41 5.04 -7.63
C GLN A 272 -0.10 5.39 -8.34
N LEU A 273 -0.19 6.12 -9.46
CA LEU A 273 0.97 6.57 -10.22
C LEU A 273 0.89 8.09 -10.44
N TYR A 274 2.06 8.73 -10.39
CA TYR A 274 2.18 10.17 -10.56
C TYR A 274 3.39 10.53 -11.41
N GLY A 275 3.20 11.45 -12.36
CA GLY A 275 4.33 12.13 -12.99
C GLY A 275 5.26 11.16 -13.71
N ALA A 276 6.53 11.20 -13.32
CA ALA A 276 7.59 10.36 -13.88
C ALA A 276 7.45 8.86 -13.59
N GLU A 277 6.56 8.43 -12.69
CA GLU A 277 6.23 7.00 -12.52
C GLU A 277 5.60 6.42 -13.77
N HIS A 278 4.85 7.22 -14.53
CA HIS A 278 4.38 6.80 -15.83
C HIS A 278 5.54 6.63 -16.80
N PHE A 279 5.52 5.56 -17.59
CA PHE A 279 6.60 5.31 -18.54
C PHE A 279 6.53 6.29 -19.71
N CYS A 280 5.40 6.33 -20.41
CA CYS A 280 5.24 7.11 -21.64
C CYS A 280 4.93 8.59 -21.39
N ALA A 281 5.48 9.47 -22.23
CA ALA A 281 5.38 10.93 -22.10
C ALA A 281 3.94 11.47 -22.09
N GLY A 282 3.01 10.86 -22.84
CA GLY A 282 1.63 11.34 -22.97
C GLY A 282 0.85 11.39 -21.66
N ILE A 283 1.05 10.40 -20.79
CA ILE A 283 0.27 10.23 -19.55
C ILE A 283 0.94 10.89 -18.32
N LYS A 284 2.21 11.32 -18.39
CA LYS A 284 2.96 11.88 -17.23
C LYS A 284 2.30 13.10 -16.56
N HIS A 285 1.38 13.80 -17.23
CA HIS A 285 0.63 14.91 -16.64
C HIS A 285 -0.55 14.48 -15.75
N TRP A 286 -0.89 13.19 -15.76
CA TRP A 286 -1.98 12.63 -14.99
C TRP A 286 -1.48 12.02 -13.68
N THR A 287 -2.38 12.02 -12.70
CA THR A 287 -2.25 11.22 -11.48
C THR A 287 -3.37 10.20 -11.56
N CYS A 288 -3.04 8.92 -11.49
CA CYS A 288 -4.01 7.86 -11.72
C CYS A 288 -3.98 6.91 -10.53
N SER A 289 -5.14 6.46 -10.08
CA SER A 289 -5.30 5.50 -8.98
C SER A 289 -6.23 4.38 -9.41
N ALA A 290 -5.67 3.19 -9.61
CA ALA A 290 -6.42 2.04 -10.09
C ALA A 290 -6.44 0.88 -9.09
N ASP A 291 -7.52 0.12 -9.13
CA ASP A 291 -7.67 -1.16 -8.41
C ASP A 291 -8.31 -2.21 -9.32
N VAL A 292 -7.99 -3.48 -9.05
CA VAL A 292 -8.50 -4.62 -9.83
C VAL A 292 -9.87 -5.03 -9.35
N ILE A 293 -10.76 -5.32 -10.29
CA ILE A 293 -12.08 -5.90 -10.03
C ILE A 293 -11.94 -7.42 -10.14
N ARG A 294 -12.37 -8.13 -9.10
CA ARG A 294 -12.27 -9.59 -9.02
C ARG A 294 -13.64 -10.25 -9.03
N ASP A 295 -13.73 -11.39 -9.69
CA ASP A 295 -14.87 -12.28 -9.59
C ASP A 295 -14.99 -12.80 -8.14
N PRO A 296 -16.13 -12.63 -7.46
CA PRO A 296 -16.31 -13.11 -6.10
C PRO A 296 -16.33 -14.64 -5.96
N HIS A 297 -16.52 -15.39 -7.05
CA HIS A 297 -16.60 -16.85 -7.03
C HIS A 297 -15.23 -17.53 -7.10
N ASP A 298 -14.34 -17.07 -7.97
CA ASP A 298 -13.02 -17.71 -8.20
C ASP A 298 -11.82 -16.77 -7.99
N GLY A 299 -12.05 -15.48 -7.75
CA GLY A 299 -11.01 -14.48 -7.51
C GLY A 299 -10.28 -13.99 -8.76
N MET A 300 -10.71 -14.42 -9.95
CA MET A 300 -10.12 -14.01 -11.22
C MET A 300 -10.29 -12.51 -11.45
N ILE A 301 -9.28 -11.87 -12.04
CA ILE A 301 -9.36 -10.44 -12.40
C ILE A 301 -10.26 -10.31 -13.63
N LEU A 302 -11.34 -9.55 -13.48
CA LEU A 302 -12.30 -9.24 -14.53
C LEU A 302 -11.96 -7.94 -15.26
N GLY A 303 -11.22 -7.06 -14.59
CA GLY A 303 -10.86 -5.74 -15.10
C GLY A 303 -10.29 -4.83 -14.03
N ALA A 304 -10.28 -3.53 -14.31
CA ALA A 304 -9.81 -2.52 -13.37
C ALA A 304 -10.75 -1.30 -13.36
N VAL A 305 -10.79 -0.62 -12.22
CA VAL A 305 -11.35 0.73 -12.10
C VAL A 305 -10.18 1.69 -11.89
N ASP A 306 -10.18 2.84 -12.57
CA ASP A 306 -9.12 3.85 -12.47
C ASP A 306 -9.73 5.24 -12.30
N LEU A 307 -9.12 6.08 -11.46
CA LEU A 307 -9.50 7.45 -11.11
C LEU A 307 -8.33 8.42 -11.33
#